data_AF-A0A9N7VXY6-F1
#
_entry.id   AF-A0A9N7VXY6-F1
#
_cell.length_a   1.000
_cell.length_b   1.000
_cell.length_c   1.000
_cell.angle_alpha   90.00
_cell.angle_beta   90.00
_cell.angle_gamma   90.00
#
_symmetry.space_group_name_H-M   'P 1'
#
loop_
_entity.id
_entity.type
_entity.pdbx_description
1 polymer ?
#
loop_
_entity_poly.entity_id
_entity_poly.type
_entity_poly.pdbx_seq_one_letter_code
_entity_poly.pdbx_strand_id
1 'polypeptide(L)'
;MIYTTDVLDRETKDSYWLTVYASDHGVIPQFTTIEVFVQIQAQDPDTTPPAAVDRLNYRIISGNPQNFFIINGRTGLITTTSRKLDREQQTEHVLEVLVSDGGPSPRQTTVWVMVQVLDENDHKPTFPEKVYQVKLPERERKKKGEPIYRVFAYDRDEGPNSDISYSIVDGNEDGKFFIDPKTAVVSSRKAFTAGNYDILTIKATDNGRPQKSSTARLHIEWVRRPTPSTLPLLFDDPFYNFTVMENDKVAEIVGVVSLQRSSAHLWFDITGAGQVLGLAA
;
A
#
# COMPACT_ATOMS: atom_id res chain seq x y z
N MET A 1 25.48 -21.50 -5.50
CA MET A 1 26.35 -21.58 -6.70
C MET A 1 25.62 -22.45 -7.70
N ILE A 2 25.25 -21.92 -8.87
CA ILE A 2 24.54 -22.67 -9.92
C ILE A 2 25.60 -23.31 -10.82
N TYR A 3 25.50 -24.60 -11.09
CA TYR A 3 26.43 -25.34 -11.94
C TYR A 3 25.67 -26.35 -12.80
N THR A 4 26.26 -26.75 -13.92
CA THR A 4 25.69 -27.73 -14.86
C THR A 4 26.01 -29.15 -14.39
N THR A 5 25.04 -30.06 -14.49
CA THR A 5 25.25 -31.49 -14.21
C THR A 5 25.57 -32.30 -15.46
N ASP A 6 25.24 -31.77 -16.63
CA ASP A 6 25.39 -32.43 -17.92
C ASP A 6 26.01 -31.47 -18.96
N VAL A 7 26.43 -32.04 -20.09
CA VAL A 7 26.92 -31.28 -21.24
C VAL A 7 25.73 -30.54 -21.87
N LEU A 8 25.87 -29.22 -21.96
CA LEU A 8 24.89 -28.35 -22.60
C LEU A 8 25.24 -28.18 -24.09
N ASP A 9 24.31 -28.55 -24.95
CA ASP A 9 24.47 -28.49 -26.41
C ASP A 9 23.67 -27.31 -26.99
N ARG A 10 24.38 -26.33 -27.54
CA ARG A 10 23.79 -25.08 -28.02
C ARG A 10 22.91 -25.31 -29.25
N GLU A 11 23.32 -26.22 -30.13
CA GLU A 11 22.65 -26.57 -31.38
C GLU A 11 21.25 -27.16 -31.10
N THR A 12 21.09 -27.81 -29.95
CA THR A 12 19.82 -28.35 -29.49
C THR A 12 19.01 -27.31 -28.72
N LYS A 13 19.65 -26.46 -27.90
CA LYS A 13 19.00 -25.39 -27.13
C LYS A 13 20.02 -24.33 -26.75
N ASP A 14 19.77 -23.06 -27.08
CA ASP A 14 20.78 -21.99 -26.94
C ASP A 14 20.68 -21.17 -25.65
N SER A 15 19.60 -21.36 -24.88
CA SER A 15 19.31 -20.59 -23.69
C SER A 15 18.35 -21.30 -22.73
N TYR A 16 18.42 -20.92 -21.46
CA TYR A 16 17.53 -21.38 -20.41
C TYR A 16 17.06 -20.21 -19.54
N TRP A 17 15.78 -20.24 -19.20
CA TRP A 17 15.23 -19.46 -18.10
C TRP A 17 15.19 -20.35 -16.87
N LEU A 18 15.80 -19.88 -15.79
CA LEU A 18 15.80 -20.53 -14.49
C LEU A 18 15.02 -19.66 -13.51
N THR A 19 14.04 -20.23 -12.82
CA THR A 19 13.42 -19.57 -11.67
C THR A 19 14.11 -20.08 -10.41
N VAL A 20 14.83 -19.20 -9.73
CA VAL A 20 15.53 -19.54 -8.49
C VAL A 20 14.65 -19.14 -7.31
N TYR A 21 14.34 -20.10 -6.45
CA TYR A 21 13.56 -19.89 -5.23
C TYR A 21 14.50 -19.79 -4.03
N ALA A 22 14.33 -18.75 -3.23
CA ALA A 22 14.88 -18.71 -1.88
C ALA A 22 13.71 -18.82 -0.90
N SER A 23 13.68 -19.89 -0.12
CA SER A 23 12.64 -20.15 0.89
C SER A 23 13.22 -20.29 2.29
N ASP A 24 12.52 -19.80 3.30
CA ASP A 24 12.86 -20.13 4.69
C ASP A 24 12.34 -21.52 5.11
N HIS A 25 12.78 -22.00 6.26
CA HIS A 25 12.35 -23.28 6.86
C HIS A 25 11.29 -23.08 7.96
N GLY A 26 10.49 -22.01 7.88
CA GLY A 26 9.42 -21.75 8.85
C GLY A 26 8.26 -22.74 8.76
N VAL A 27 7.42 -22.78 9.81
CA VAL A 27 6.19 -23.60 9.85
C VAL A 27 5.20 -23.18 8.74
N ILE A 28 5.25 -21.91 8.32
CA ILE A 28 4.65 -21.40 7.08
C ILE A 28 5.81 -20.80 6.28
N PRO A 29 6.31 -21.50 5.24
CA PRO A 29 7.52 -21.08 4.55
C PRO A 29 7.26 -19.85 3.67
N GLN A 30 8.09 -18.82 3.84
CA GLN A 30 8.11 -17.67 2.93
C GLN A 30 9.12 -17.92 1.81
N PHE A 31 8.81 -17.43 0.61
CA PHE A 31 9.71 -17.54 -0.52
C PHE A 31 9.81 -16.24 -1.32
N THR A 32 10.94 -16.06 -1.99
CA THR A 32 11.15 -15.06 -3.05
C THR A 32 11.73 -15.74 -4.28
N THR A 33 11.48 -15.17 -5.46
CA THR A 33 11.94 -15.72 -6.74
C THR A 33 12.70 -14.69 -7.54
N ILE A 34 13.71 -15.16 -8.28
CA ILE A 34 14.36 -14.38 -9.32
C ILE A 34 14.42 -15.21 -10.61
N GLU A 35 14.17 -14.56 -11.74
CA GLU A 35 14.39 -15.15 -13.06
C GLU A 35 15.83 -14.91 -13.50
N VAL A 36 16.52 -15.99 -13.82
CA VAL A 36 17.90 -15.97 -14.31
C VAL A 36 17.90 -16.46 -15.74
N PHE A 37 18.29 -15.58 -16.65
CA PHE A 37 18.54 -15.95 -18.04
C PHE A 37 19.97 -16.47 -18.18
N VAL A 38 20.12 -17.71 -18.65
CA VAL A 38 21.41 -18.34 -18.94
C VAL A 38 21.51 -18.60 -20.43
N GLN A 39 22.44 -17.90 -21.08
CA GLN A 39 22.78 -18.13 -22.47
C GLN A 39 23.98 -19.07 -22.56
N ILE A 40 23.86 -20.16 -23.33
CA ILE A 40 25.00 -21.08 -23.55
C ILE A 40 25.96 -20.43 -24.54
N GLN A 41 27.20 -20.23 -24.11
CA GLN A 41 28.28 -19.82 -25.00
C GLN A 41 29.11 -21.05 -25.36
N ALA A 42 29.14 -21.39 -26.65
CA ALA A 42 30.12 -22.31 -27.19
C ALA A 42 31.35 -21.50 -27.59
N GLN A 43 32.50 -21.76 -26.97
CA GLN A 43 33.77 -21.20 -27.38
C GLN A 43 34.60 -22.35 -27.95
N ASP A 44 34.53 -22.52 -29.27
CA ASP A 44 35.41 -23.44 -29.99
C ASP A 44 36.81 -22.79 -30.06
N PRO A 45 37.88 -23.46 -29.60
CA PRO A 45 39.21 -22.89 -29.49
C PRO A 45 39.87 -22.57 -30.85
N ASP A 46 39.32 -23.08 -31.96
CA ASP A 46 39.81 -22.81 -33.32
C ASP A 46 38.88 -21.92 -34.16
N THR A 47 37.69 -21.57 -33.65
CA THR A 47 36.91 -20.47 -34.22
C THR A 47 37.32 -19.18 -33.55
N THR A 48 37.87 -18.25 -34.35
CA THR A 48 37.74 -16.83 -34.02
C THR A 48 36.30 -16.59 -33.59
N PRO A 49 36.04 -16.00 -32.40
CA PRO A 49 34.67 -15.76 -31.94
C PRO A 49 33.90 -15.14 -33.09
N PRO A 50 32.64 -15.54 -33.37
CA PRO A 50 31.94 -15.03 -34.53
C PRO A 50 32.03 -13.51 -34.45
N ALA A 51 32.72 -12.91 -35.43
CA ALA A 51 33.02 -11.47 -35.46
C ALA A 51 31.75 -10.59 -35.47
N ALA A 52 30.57 -11.21 -35.41
CA ALA A 52 29.25 -10.62 -35.34
C ALA A 52 28.79 -10.23 -33.92
N VAL A 53 29.18 -10.96 -32.85
CA VAL A 53 28.74 -10.58 -31.48
C VAL A 53 29.56 -9.38 -30.97
N ASP A 54 30.83 -9.28 -31.37
CA ASP A 54 31.75 -8.20 -30.98
C ASP A 54 31.56 -6.89 -31.79
N ARG A 55 30.52 -6.84 -32.64
CA ARG A 55 30.15 -5.68 -33.47
C ARG A 55 28.78 -5.09 -33.14
N LEU A 56 28.00 -5.74 -32.28
CA LEU A 56 26.70 -5.20 -31.92
C LEU A 56 26.86 -3.98 -31.01
N ASN A 57 26.17 -2.91 -31.37
CA ASN A 57 26.09 -1.68 -30.59
C ASN A 57 24.67 -1.50 -30.05
N TYR A 58 24.55 -1.35 -28.74
CA TYR A 58 23.29 -1.22 -28.02
C TYR A 58 23.09 0.21 -27.50
N ARG A 59 21.88 0.75 -27.63
CA ARG A 59 21.55 2.08 -27.09
C ARG A 59 20.08 2.17 -26.71
N ILE A 60 19.80 2.71 -25.52
CA ILE A 60 18.45 3.12 -25.14
C ILE A 60 18.13 4.40 -25.92
N ILE A 61 17.10 4.38 -26.76
CA ILE A 61 16.70 5.50 -27.61
C ILE A 61 15.43 6.20 -27.14
N SER A 62 14.62 5.55 -26.29
CA SER A 62 13.40 6.12 -25.69
C SER A 62 13.09 5.46 -24.34
N GLY A 63 12.17 6.04 -23.57
CA GLY A 63 11.66 5.45 -22.32
C GLY A 63 12.48 5.74 -21.05
N ASN A 64 13.58 6.52 -21.16
CA ASN A 64 14.49 6.80 -20.05
C ASN A 64 14.80 8.31 -19.85
N PRO A 65 13.79 9.21 -19.80
CA PRO A 65 14.05 10.65 -19.76
C PRO A 65 14.80 11.11 -18.49
N GLN A 66 14.63 10.40 -17.37
CA GLN A 66 15.30 10.70 -16.10
C GLN A 66 16.70 10.07 -15.98
N ASN A 67 17.15 9.27 -16.96
CA ASN A 67 18.41 8.51 -16.93
C ASN A 67 18.53 7.59 -15.70
N PHE A 68 17.48 6.82 -15.40
CA PHE A 68 17.51 5.79 -14.36
C PHE A 68 18.33 4.57 -14.79
N PHE A 69 18.40 4.31 -16.10
CA PHE A 69 19.08 3.14 -16.66
C PHE A 69 20.23 3.53 -17.58
N ILE A 70 21.29 2.74 -17.60
CA ILE A 70 22.39 2.81 -18.57
C ILE A 70 22.53 1.43 -19.20
N ILE A 71 22.68 1.39 -20.53
CA ILE A 71 23.00 0.18 -21.27
C ILE A 71 24.48 0.17 -21.66
N ASN A 72 25.16 -0.95 -21.44
CA ASN A 72 26.49 -1.14 -21.97
C ASN A 72 26.41 -1.39 -23.48
N GLY A 73 27.01 -0.49 -24.25
CA GLY A 73 26.90 -0.50 -25.71
C GLY A 73 27.48 -1.73 -26.41
N ARG A 74 28.30 -2.55 -25.76
CA ARG A 74 28.86 -3.78 -26.36
C ARG A 74 28.17 -5.06 -25.91
N THR A 75 27.74 -5.09 -24.65
CA THR A 75 27.17 -6.31 -24.04
C THR A 75 25.65 -6.28 -23.95
N GLY A 76 25.02 -5.12 -24.14
CA GLY A 76 23.58 -4.95 -23.96
C GLY A 76 23.14 -4.98 -22.49
N LEU A 77 24.06 -5.11 -21.53
CA LEU A 77 23.74 -5.14 -20.10
C LEU A 77 23.13 -3.80 -19.67
N ILE A 78 21.89 -3.83 -19.17
CA ILE A 78 21.22 -2.68 -18.58
C ILE A 78 21.50 -2.67 -17.07
N THR A 79 21.91 -1.51 -16.56
CA THR A 79 22.20 -1.27 -15.15
C THR A 79 21.48 -0.02 -14.67
N THR A 80 21.16 0.05 -13.38
CA THR A 80 20.66 1.27 -12.76
C THR A 80 21.78 2.28 -12.56
N THR A 81 21.43 3.57 -12.53
CA THR A 81 22.36 4.64 -12.18
C THR A 81 22.35 4.92 -10.68
N SER A 82 23.09 5.95 -10.25
CA SER A 82 23.04 6.43 -8.86
C SER A 82 21.72 7.14 -8.51
N ARG A 83 20.81 7.33 -9.48
CA ARG A 83 19.48 7.90 -9.24
C ARG A 83 18.60 6.83 -8.62
N LYS A 84 17.85 7.21 -7.59
CA LYS A 84 16.92 6.31 -6.92
C LYS A 84 15.68 6.11 -7.77
N LEU A 85 15.30 4.85 -7.96
CA LEU A 85 13.97 4.46 -8.40
C LEU A 85 13.03 4.52 -7.19
N ASP A 86 11.79 4.89 -7.45
CA ASP A 86 10.74 5.07 -6.45
C ASP A 86 9.45 4.54 -7.07
N ARG A 87 8.90 3.48 -6.48
CA ARG A 87 7.74 2.77 -7.01
C ARG A 87 6.48 3.63 -6.90
N GLU A 88 6.35 4.39 -5.81
CA GLU A 88 5.23 5.30 -5.55
C GLU A 88 5.20 6.45 -6.57
N GLN A 89 6.33 6.79 -7.18
CA GLN A 89 6.40 7.71 -8.31
C GLN A 89 6.12 7.04 -9.66
N GLN A 90 6.76 5.90 -9.94
CA GLN A 90 6.62 5.19 -11.20
C GLN A 90 6.89 3.70 -11.03
N THR A 91 5.86 2.88 -11.24
CA THR A 91 5.90 1.42 -11.05
C THR A 91 6.56 0.68 -12.21
N GLU A 92 6.57 1.26 -13.41
CA GLU A 92 7.06 0.61 -14.63
C GLU A 92 7.78 1.59 -15.57
N HIS A 93 8.89 1.12 -16.16
CA HIS A 93 9.60 1.81 -17.23
C HIS A 93 9.63 0.96 -18.50
N VAL A 94 9.19 1.54 -19.62
CA VAL A 94 9.21 0.88 -20.94
C VAL A 94 10.30 1.51 -21.78
N LEU A 95 11.42 0.82 -21.94
CA LEU A 95 12.61 1.25 -22.66
C LEU A 95 12.58 0.78 -24.10
N GLU A 96 12.91 1.66 -25.04
CA GLU A 96 13.19 1.26 -26.42
C GLU A 96 14.69 1.15 -26.62
N VAL A 97 15.16 -0.05 -26.98
CA VAL A 97 16.58 -0.33 -27.21
C VAL A 97 16.83 -0.56 -28.69
N LEU A 98 17.74 0.23 -29.25
CA LEU A 98 18.28 0.06 -30.59
C LEU A 98 19.48 -0.88 -30.55
N VAL A 99 19.48 -1.86 -31.46
CA VAL A 99 20.62 -2.76 -31.70
C VAL A 99 21.12 -2.54 -33.11
N SER A 100 22.43 -2.35 -33.29
CA SER A 100 23.05 -2.09 -34.58
C SER A 100 24.28 -2.96 -34.79
N ASP A 101 24.53 -3.43 -36.02
CA ASP A 101 25.71 -4.25 -36.35
C ASP A 101 27.01 -3.47 -36.57
N GLY A 102 27.00 -2.14 -36.36
CA GLY A 102 28.20 -1.29 -36.38
C GLY A 102 28.93 -1.22 -37.73
N GLY A 103 28.35 -1.73 -38.81
CA GLY A 103 28.96 -1.73 -40.14
C GLY A 103 28.94 -0.36 -40.85
N PRO A 104 29.63 -0.21 -42.00
CA PRO A 104 29.62 1.02 -42.81
C PRO A 104 28.23 1.41 -43.35
N SER A 105 27.34 0.42 -43.49
CA SER A 105 25.92 0.59 -43.75
C SER A 105 25.17 -0.21 -42.69
N PRO A 106 25.02 0.36 -41.48
CA PRO A 106 24.63 -0.41 -40.31
C PRO A 106 23.17 -0.87 -40.42
N ARG A 107 22.93 -2.15 -40.20
CA ARG A 107 21.57 -2.67 -40.00
C ARG A 107 21.16 -2.40 -38.57
N GLN A 108 19.90 -2.03 -38.39
CA GLN A 108 19.35 -1.64 -37.09
C GLN A 108 18.00 -2.31 -36.86
N THR A 109 17.75 -2.66 -35.61
CA THR A 109 16.45 -3.14 -35.14
C THR A 109 16.18 -2.58 -33.74
N THR A 110 14.91 -2.52 -33.35
CA THR A 110 14.49 -2.04 -32.03
C THR A 110 13.77 -3.13 -31.26
N VAL A 111 13.92 -3.11 -29.94
CA VAL A 111 13.22 -3.99 -29.00
C VAL A 111 12.73 -3.18 -27.80
N TRP A 112 11.56 -3.56 -27.30
CA TRP A 112 10.98 -2.98 -26.08
C TRP A 112 11.39 -3.80 -24.86
N VAL A 113 11.90 -3.14 -23.83
CA VAL A 113 12.27 -3.73 -22.54
C VAL A 113 11.39 -3.11 -21.46
N MET A 114 10.62 -3.95 -20.77
CA MET A 114 9.77 -3.54 -19.66
C MET A 114 10.49 -3.81 -18.34
N VAL A 115 10.67 -2.76 -17.54
CA VAL A 115 11.31 -2.83 -16.22
C VAL A 115 10.25 -2.51 -15.17
N GLN A 116 9.94 -3.50 -14.33
CA GLN A 116 9.04 -3.34 -13.20
C GLN A 116 9.84 -2.96 -11.96
N VAL A 117 9.39 -1.93 -11.25
CA VAL A 117 9.97 -1.48 -9.99
C VAL A 117 9.25 -2.22 -8.86
N LEU A 118 10.01 -2.98 -8.08
CA LEU A 118 9.46 -3.69 -6.92
C LEU A 118 9.38 -2.75 -5.72
N ASP A 119 8.41 -3.02 -4.85
CA ASP A 119 8.15 -2.26 -3.65
C ASP A 119 9.22 -2.48 -2.57
N GLU A 120 9.66 -1.40 -1.94
CA GLU A 120 10.39 -1.43 -0.68
C GLU A 120 9.51 -0.82 0.40
N ASN A 121 9.56 -1.33 1.63
CA ASN A 121 8.84 -0.69 2.74
C ASN A 121 9.54 0.63 3.11
N ASP A 122 9.26 1.70 2.39
CA ASP A 122 9.89 3.02 2.51
C ASP A 122 8.91 4.11 3.03
N HIS A 123 7.60 3.86 3.00
CA HIS A 123 6.57 4.62 3.71
C HIS A 123 6.20 3.99 5.05
N LYS A 124 5.27 4.60 5.77
CA LYS A 124 4.77 4.10 7.05
C LYS A 124 3.28 4.42 7.15
N PRO A 125 2.52 3.68 7.98
CA PRO A 125 1.10 3.95 8.12
C PRO A 125 0.88 5.38 8.57
N THR A 126 -0.08 6.07 7.97
CA THR A 126 -0.33 7.49 8.20
C THR A 126 -1.78 7.71 8.56
N PHE A 127 -2.01 8.23 9.77
CA PHE A 127 -3.32 8.75 10.15
C PHE A 127 -3.55 10.12 9.49
N PRO A 128 -4.73 10.37 8.92
CA PRO A 128 -5.13 11.70 8.43
C PRO A 128 -5.03 12.79 9.49
N GLU A 129 -5.37 12.46 10.73
CA GLU A 129 -5.32 13.38 11.86
C GLU A 129 -4.42 12.85 12.98
N LYS A 130 -3.69 13.75 13.64
CA LYS A 130 -2.89 13.38 14.83
C LYS A 130 -3.76 13.20 16.07
N VAL A 131 -4.89 13.89 16.12
CA VAL A 131 -5.83 13.88 17.25
C VAL A 131 -7.25 13.87 16.70
N TYR A 132 -7.99 12.80 17.00
CA TYR A 132 -9.42 12.69 16.75
C TYR A 132 -10.17 13.12 18.01
N GLN A 133 -11.04 14.12 17.91
CA GLN A 133 -11.88 14.56 19.02
C GLN A 133 -13.32 14.17 18.75
N VAL A 134 -13.91 13.39 19.65
CA VAL A 134 -15.28 12.88 19.52
C VAL A 134 -16.05 13.12 20.80
N LYS A 135 -17.30 13.53 20.66
CA LYS A 135 -18.26 13.58 21.77
C LYS A 135 -19.22 12.43 21.61
N LEU A 136 -19.40 11.62 22.64
CA LEU A 136 -20.29 10.47 22.60
C LEU A 136 -21.24 10.47 23.79
N PRO A 137 -22.49 10.03 23.59
CA PRO A 137 -23.43 9.90 24.69
C PRO A 137 -22.93 8.88 25.71
N GLU A 138 -23.19 9.13 26.99
CA GLU A 138 -22.94 8.21 28.10
C GLU A 138 -23.58 6.85 27.83
N ARG A 139 -22.92 5.77 28.26
CA ARG A 139 -23.32 4.40 27.90
C ARG A 139 -23.48 3.52 29.11
N GLU A 140 -24.47 2.64 29.05
CA GLU A 140 -24.66 1.59 30.05
C GLU A 140 -23.85 0.34 29.69
N ARG A 141 -23.53 -0.48 30.68
CA ARG A 141 -22.80 -1.74 30.47
C ARG A 141 -23.64 -2.70 29.62
N LYS A 142 -23.13 -3.08 28.44
CA LYS A 142 -23.79 -4.01 27.51
C LYS A 142 -23.14 -5.41 27.48
N LYS A 143 -23.92 -6.41 27.07
CA LYS A 143 -23.47 -7.82 26.93
C LYS A 143 -22.60 -8.08 25.69
N LYS A 144 -22.74 -7.26 24.65
CA LYS A 144 -21.90 -7.27 23.44
C LYS A 144 -21.11 -5.95 23.39
N GLY A 145 -19.85 -6.00 22.96
CA GLY A 145 -19.02 -4.80 22.81
C GLY A 145 -19.64 -3.88 21.77
N GLU A 146 -19.93 -2.64 22.16
CA GLU A 146 -20.57 -1.67 21.26
C GLU A 146 -19.49 -0.87 20.54
N PRO A 147 -19.60 -0.65 19.22
CA PRO A 147 -18.71 0.24 18.52
C PRO A 147 -18.83 1.67 19.06
N ILE A 148 -17.69 2.33 19.20
CA ILE A 148 -17.53 3.67 19.74
C ILE A 148 -17.09 4.61 18.63
N TYR A 149 -16.00 4.25 17.98
CA TYR A 149 -15.40 5.03 16.91
C TYR A 149 -14.56 4.13 16.03
N ARG A 150 -14.33 4.52 14.79
CA ARG A 150 -13.43 3.82 13.87
C ARG A 150 -12.33 4.78 13.46
N VAL A 151 -11.09 4.44 13.78
CA VAL A 151 -9.94 5.19 13.26
C VAL A 151 -9.51 4.64 11.91
N PHE A 152 -8.71 5.40 11.18
CA PHE A 152 -8.21 4.98 9.88
C PHE A 152 -6.80 5.51 9.66
N ALA A 153 -5.91 4.65 9.18
CA ALA A 153 -4.60 4.99 8.65
C ALA A 153 -4.45 4.37 7.26
N TYR A 154 -3.62 4.97 6.42
CA TYR A 154 -3.28 4.48 5.09
C TYR A 154 -1.77 4.41 4.92
N ASP A 155 -1.30 3.52 4.06
CA ASP A 155 0.11 3.40 3.67
C ASP A 155 0.21 3.43 2.14
N ARG A 156 1.30 3.99 1.61
CA ARG A 156 1.48 4.17 0.16
C ARG A 156 2.17 2.99 -0.51
N ASP A 157 2.82 2.14 0.29
CA ASP A 157 3.53 0.95 -0.18
C ASP A 157 2.54 -0.14 -0.67
N GLU A 158 3.04 -1.30 -1.09
CA GLU A 158 2.23 -2.36 -1.69
C GLU A 158 2.21 -3.67 -0.88
N GLY A 159 1.08 -4.38 -0.95
CA GLY A 159 0.95 -5.71 -0.36
C GLY A 159 1.19 -5.71 1.15
N PRO A 160 2.07 -6.58 1.70
CA PRO A 160 2.37 -6.60 3.13
C PRO A 160 2.92 -5.28 3.69
N ASN A 161 3.61 -4.49 2.86
CA ASN A 161 4.18 -3.21 3.29
C ASN A 161 3.08 -2.14 3.52
N SER A 162 1.88 -2.33 2.98
CA SER A 162 0.70 -1.50 3.27
C SER A 162 -0.44 -2.23 3.98
N ASP A 163 -0.24 -3.48 4.41
CA ASP A 163 -1.22 -4.22 5.21
C ASP A 163 -1.14 -3.81 6.68
N ILE A 164 -2.05 -2.93 7.10
CA ILE A 164 -2.01 -2.26 8.40
C ILE A 164 -2.78 -3.05 9.47
N SER A 165 -2.15 -3.21 10.62
CA SER A 165 -2.75 -3.68 11.87
C SER A 165 -2.84 -2.58 12.92
N TYR A 166 -3.93 -2.56 13.70
CA TYR A 166 -4.21 -1.54 14.71
C TYR A 166 -4.14 -2.09 16.14
N SER A 167 -3.65 -1.27 17.07
CA SER A 167 -3.59 -1.60 18.51
C SER A 167 -3.74 -0.36 19.38
N ILE A 168 -4.21 -0.52 20.61
CA ILE A 168 -4.20 0.54 21.64
C ILE A 168 -2.93 0.35 22.47
N VAL A 169 -2.09 1.38 22.54
CA VAL A 169 -0.78 1.30 23.20
C VAL A 169 -0.68 2.14 24.47
N ASP A 170 -1.67 3.01 24.74
CA ASP A 170 -1.71 3.86 25.93
C ASP A 170 -3.15 4.34 26.22
N GLY A 171 -3.44 4.69 27.47
CA GLY A 171 -4.73 5.25 27.90
C GLY A 171 -5.85 4.23 28.10
N ASN A 172 -5.51 2.95 28.18
CA ASN A 172 -6.45 1.84 28.35
C ASN A 172 -6.01 0.86 29.46
N GLU A 173 -5.42 1.39 30.52
CA GLU A 173 -4.87 0.63 31.65
C GLU A 173 -5.96 -0.21 32.34
N ASP A 174 -7.19 0.32 32.36
CA ASP A 174 -8.37 -0.35 32.93
C ASP A 174 -8.99 -1.43 32.01
N GLY A 175 -8.45 -1.61 30.79
CA GLY A 175 -8.99 -2.54 29.79
C GLY A 175 -10.44 -2.23 29.40
N LYS A 176 -10.80 -0.95 29.32
CA LYS A 176 -12.14 -0.48 28.96
C LYS A 176 -12.42 -0.69 27.47
N PHE A 177 -11.40 -0.51 26.64
CA PHE A 177 -11.51 -0.44 25.19
C PHE A 177 -10.83 -1.63 24.51
N PHE A 178 -11.38 -2.01 23.36
CA PHE A 178 -10.81 -3.01 22.46
C PHE A 178 -10.82 -2.41 21.06
N ILE A 179 -9.73 -2.58 20.32
CA ILE A 179 -9.67 -2.23 18.91
C ILE A 179 -9.59 -3.50 18.08
N ASP A 180 -10.42 -3.60 17.05
CA ASP A 180 -10.27 -4.65 16.06
C ASP A 180 -9.06 -4.33 15.16
N PRO A 181 -8.07 -5.24 15.05
CA PRO A 181 -6.81 -4.95 14.40
C PRO A 181 -6.91 -4.78 12.89
N LYS A 182 -8.01 -5.19 12.23
CA LYS A 182 -8.18 -5.07 10.78
C LYS A 182 -9.16 -3.98 10.39
N THR A 183 -10.26 -3.89 11.12
CA THR A 183 -11.32 -2.92 10.84
C THR A 183 -11.08 -1.58 11.53
N ALA A 184 -10.16 -1.51 12.49
CA ALA A 184 -9.85 -0.32 13.30
C ALA A 184 -11.04 0.24 14.10
N VAL A 185 -12.05 -0.60 14.33
CA VAL A 185 -13.22 -0.25 15.15
C VAL A 185 -12.83 -0.38 16.62
N VAL A 186 -12.91 0.74 17.34
CA VAL A 186 -12.81 0.80 18.79
C VAL A 186 -14.19 0.46 19.39
N SER A 187 -14.20 -0.44 20.36
CA SER A 187 -15.40 -0.90 21.05
C SER A 187 -15.18 -1.01 22.56
N SER A 188 -16.26 -1.04 23.33
CA SER A 188 -16.21 -1.22 24.79
C SER A 188 -17.39 -2.04 25.30
N ARG A 189 -17.19 -2.67 26.46
CA ARG A 189 -18.24 -3.35 27.24
C ARG A 189 -18.53 -2.65 28.57
N LYS A 190 -17.82 -1.57 28.89
CA LYS A 190 -17.94 -0.85 30.16
C LYS A 190 -19.03 0.21 30.07
N ALA A 191 -19.53 0.63 31.23
CA ALA A 191 -20.37 1.81 31.33
C ALA A 191 -19.50 3.07 31.33
N PHE A 192 -20.00 4.15 30.76
CA PHE A 192 -19.37 5.46 30.74
C PHE A 192 -20.36 6.50 31.21
N THR A 193 -19.90 7.42 32.05
CA THR A 193 -20.72 8.46 32.68
C THR A 193 -20.42 9.81 32.05
N ALA A 194 -21.45 10.63 31.85
CA ALA A 194 -21.27 11.98 31.34
C ALA A 194 -20.35 12.85 32.22
N GLY A 195 -19.57 13.71 31.58
CA GLY A 195 -18.59 14.61 32.21
C GLY A 195 -17.19 14.02 32.35
N ASN A 196 -17.02 12.73 32.03
CA ASN A 196 -15.70 12.09 31.96
C ASN A 196 -15.12 12.17 30.55
N TYR A 197 -13.81 12.01 30.45
CA TYR A 197 -13.10 11.85 29.18
C TYR A 197 -12.15 10.65 29.23
N ASP A 198 -11.94 10.03 28.07
CA ASP A 198 -10.90 9.02 27.86
C ASP A 198 -10.01 9.47 26.69
N ILE A 199 -8.70 9.22 26.80
CA ILE A 199 -7.74 9.52 25.74
C ILE A 199 -7.00 8.22 25.43
N LEU A 200 -7.13 7.73 24.20
CA LEU A 200 -6.46 6.52 23.74
C LEU A 200 -5.33 6.88 22.77
N THR A 201 -4.16 6.30 22.95
CA THR A 201 -3.13 6.33 21.90
C THR A 201 -3.25 5.06 21.06
N ILE A 202 -3.62 5.24 19.80
CA ILE A 202 -3.81 4.14 18.85
C ILE A 202 -2.59 4.08 17.93
N LYS A 203 -2.03 2.89 17.77
CA LYS A 203 -0.90 2.60 16.89
C LYS A 203 -1.38 1.84 15.66
N ALA A 204 -0.96 2.30 14.49
CA ALA A 204 -1.05 1.57 13.22
C ALA A 204 0.33 1.04 12.86
N THR A 205 0.44 -0.24 12.47
CA THR A 205 1.70 -0.91 12.11
C THR A 205 1.49 -1.72 10.84
N ASP A 206 2.35 -1.53 9.82
CA ASP A 206 2.34 -2.35 8.62
C ASP A 206 2.93 -3.75 8.87
N ASN A 207 2.79 -4.64 7.88
CA ASN A 207 3.36 -5.99 7.90
C ASN A 207 4.66 -6.10 7.09
N GLY A 208 5.28 -4.97 6.75
CA GLY A 208 6.53 -4.94 5.99
C GLY A 208 7.76 -5.31 6.82
N ARG A 209 8.93 -5.34 6.18
CA ARG A 209 10.21 -5.71 6.83
C ARG A 209 11.32 -4.70 6.52
N PRO A 210 11.82 -3.93 7.51
CA PRO A 210 11.33 -3.85 8.90
C PRO A 210 9.90 -3.29 8.94
N GLN A 211 9.13 -3.64 9.96
CA GLN A 211 7.80 -3.04 10.14
C GLN A 211 7.94 -1.57 10.50
N LYS A 212 7.04 -0.73 10.00
CA LYS A 212 6.94 0.66 10.43
C LYS A 212 5.58 0.93 11.04
N SER A 213 5.50 2.05 11.75
CA SER A 213 4.31 2.40 12.51
C SER A 213 4.18 3.88 12.75
N SER A 214 2.95 4.29 13.05
CA SER A 214 2.62 5.62 13.55
C SER A 214 1.55 5.54 14.62
N THR A 215 1.32 6.66 15.30
CA THR A 215 0.33 6.76 16.37
C THR A 215 -0.53 8.00 16.21
N ALA A 216 -1.80 7.89 16.57
CA ALA A 216 -2.73 9.00 16.72
C ALA A 216 -3.46 8.92 18.07
N ARG A 217 -3.98 10.05 18.56
CA ARG A 217 -4.76 10.10 19.80
C ARG A 217 -6.25 10.19 19.50
N LEU A 218 -7.06 9.40 20.20
CA LEU A 218 -8.52 9.49 20.18
C LEU A 218 -8.99 10.05 21.53
N HIS A 219 -9.50 11.28 21.51
CA HIS A 219 -10.06 11.99 22.65
C HIS A 219 -11.57 11.81 22.65
N ILE A 220 -12.09 11.17 23.68
CA ILE A 220 -13.50 10.85 23.83
C ILE A 220 -14.05 11.66 24.99
N GLU A 221 -15.00 12.57 24.71
CA GLU A 221 -15.78 13.26 25.74
C GLU A 221 -17.14 12.57 25.89
N TRP A 222 -17.43 12.08 27.08
CA TRP A 222 -18.73 11.47 27.37
C TRP A 222 -19.72 12.56 27.81
N VAL A 223 -20.83 12.69 27.09
CA VAL A 223 -21.86 13.69 27.38
C VAL A 223 -23.18 13.04 27.78
N ARG A 224 -24.03 13.77 28.51
CA ARG A 224 -25.32 13.22 28.95
C ARG A 224 -26.17 12.83 27.75
N ARG A 225 -26.88 11.70 27.84
CA ARG A 225 -27.87 11.38 26.82
C ARG A 225 -28.97 12.44 26.83
N PRO A 226 -29.27 13.07 25.69
CA PRO A 226 -30.39 13.99 25.61
C PRO A 226 -31.68 13.25 25.93
N THR A 227 -32.61 13.97 26.54
CA THR A 227 -33.98 13.50 26.71
C THR A 227 -34.58 13.22 25.32
N PRO A 228 -35.18 12.04 25.08
CA PRO A 228 -35.82 11.74 23.81
C PRO A 228 -36.84 12.81 23.43
N SER A 229 -36.82 13.25 22.16
CA SER A 229 -37.82 14.16 21.64
C SER A 229 -39.22 13.54 21.75
N THR A 230 -40.20 14.33 22.19
CA THR A 230 -41.61 13.93 22.18
C THR A 230 -42.25 14.08 20.79
N LEU A 231 -41.59 14.79 19.87
CA LEU A 231 -42.00 14.96 18.48
C LEU A 231 -41.21 14.01 17.55
N PRO A 232 -41.84 13.48 16.49
CA PRO A 232 -41.15 12.68 15.50
C PRO A 232 -40.08 13.52 14.79
N LEU A 233 -38.90 12.94 14.59
CA LEU A 233 -37.84 13.54 13.80
C LEU A 233 -38.09 13.26 12.32
N LEU A 234 -38.11 14.32 11.51
CA LEU A 234 -38.33 14.24 10.07
C LEU A 234 -37.13 14.90 9.37
N PHE A 235 -36.52 14.20 8.42
CA PHE A 235 -35.55 14.82 7.51
C PHE A 235 -36.26 15.85 6.65
N ASP A 236 -35.53 16.89 6.24
CA ASP A 236 -36.09 17.90 5.33
C ASP A 236 -36.42 17.27 3.97
N ASP A 237 -35.57 16.33 3.51
CA ASP A 237 -35.74 15.62 2.25
C ASP A 237 -35.85 14.10 2.43
N PRO A 238 -36.63 13.40 1.59
CA PRO A 238 -36.74 11.94 1.63
C PRO A 238 -35.50 11.23 1.08
N PHE A 239 -34.65 11.92 0.30
CA PHE A 239 -33.41 11.38 -0.26
C PHE A 239 -32.33 12.48 -0.36
N TYR A 240 -31.10 12.14 0.02
CA TYR A 240 -29.92 13.00 -0.12
C TYR A 240 -28.92 12.32 -1.06
N ASN A 241 -28.57 13.00 -2.16
CA ASN A 241 -27.57 12.52 -3.12
C ASN A 241 -26.34 13.42 -3.06
N PHE A 242 -25.18 12.80 -2.87
CA PHE A 242 -23.89 13.48 -2.83
C PHE A 242 -22.94 12.85 -3.85
N THR A 243 -22.07 13.65 -4.44
CA THR A 243 -21.03 13.20 -5.37
C THR A 243 -19.68 13.57 -4.80
N VAL A 244 -18.76 12.60 -4.73
CA VAL A 244 -17.37 12.81 -4.32
C VAL A 244 -16.45 12.48 -5.48
N MET A 245 -15.32 13.17 -5.56
CA MET A 245 -14.25 12.82 -6.48
C MET A 245 -13.38 11.74 -5.85
N GLU A 246 -12.80 10.86 -6.67
CA GLU A 246 -11.89 9.82 -6.20
C GLU A 246 -10.65 10.37 -5.47
N ASN A 247 -10.29 11.63 -5.76
CA ASN A 247 -9.12 12.32 -5.22
C ASN A 247 -9.46 13.29 -4.07
N ASP A 248 -10.71 13.27 -3.56
CA ASP A 248 -11.09 14.08 -2.41
C ASP A 248 -10.29 13.66 -1.17
N LYS A 249 -9.92 14.64 -0.35
CA LYS A 249 -9.11 14.39 0.84
C LYS A 249 -9.95 13.70 1.92
N VAL A 250 -9.29 12.96 2.79
CA VAL A 250 -9.96 12.42 3.98
C VAL A 250 -10.48 13.57 4.84
N ALA A 251 -11.70 13.42 5.36
CA ALA A 251 -12.46 14.44 6.10
C ALA A 251 -12.96 15.64 5.27
N GLU A 252 -12.94 15.54 3.93
CA GLU A 252 -13.65 16.49 3.07
C GLU A 252 -15.17 16.37 3.28
N ILE A 253 -15.87 17.50 3.35
CA ILE A 253 -17.32 17.52 3.56
C ILE A 253 -18.01 17.05 2.28
N VAL A 254 -18.64 15.87 2.35
CA VAL A 254 -19.38 15.26 1.23
C VAL A 254 -20.75 15.91 1.02
N GLY A 255 -21.37 16.39 2.10
CA GLY A 255 -22.69 16.98 2.07
C GLY A 255 -23.28 17.19 3.45
N VAL A 256 -24.47 17.79 3.50
CA VAL A 256 -25.19 18.07 4.75
C VAL A 256 -26.56 17.43 4.69
N VAL A 257 -26.91 16.69 5.74
CA VAL A 257 -28.26 16.18 5.98
C VAL A 257 -28.91 17.05 7.05
N SER A 258 -30.15 17.47 6.82
CA SER A 258 -30.87 18.39 7.70
C SER A 258 -32.22 17.82 8.15
N LEU A 259 -32.70 18.29 9.30
CA LEU A 259 -33.96 17.86 9.89
C LEU A 259 -34.91 19.04 9.99
N GLN A 260 -36.20 18.77 9.81
CA GLN A 260 -37.26 19.75 10.06
C GLN A 260 -37.13 20.26 11.50
N ARG A 261 -37.23 21.59 11.67
CA ARG A 261 -36.92 22.33 12.91
C ARG A 261 -37.21 21.53 14.18
N SER A 262 -36.14 21.08 14.82
CA SER A 262 -36.17 20.46 16.14
C SER A 262 -35.32 21.28 17.11
N SER A 263 -35.84 21.51 18.32
CA SER A 263 -35.07 22.09 19.43
C SER A 263 -34.34 21.02 20.26
N ALA A 264 -34.42 19.75 19.87
CA ALA A 264 -33.77 18.64 20.55
C ALA A 264 -32.27 18.57 20.21
N HIS A 265 -31.46 18.10 21.16
CA HIS A 265 -30.09 17.70 20.86
C HIS A 265 -30.12 16.36 20.13
N LEU A 266 -29.45 16.29 18.98
CA LEU A 266 -29.53 15.19 18.05
C LEU A 266 -28.20 14.45 17.97
N TRP A 267 -28.30 13.15 17.70
CA TRP A 267 -27.17 12.30 17.34
C TRP A 267 -27.54 11.61 16.06
N PHE A 268 -26.66 11.68 15.07
CA PHE A 268 -26.80 10.90 13.85
C PHE A 268 -25.96 9.62 14.01
N ASP A 269 -26.52 8.52 13.52
CA ASP A 269 -25.80 7.27 13.37
C ASP A 269 -25.90 6.88 11.89
N ILE A 270 -24.80 6.41 11.31
CA ILE A 270 -24.74 6.00 9.91
C ILE A 270 -24.65 4.48 9.90
N THR A 271 -25.78 3.81 9.65
CA THR A 271 -25.83 2.36 9.51
C THR A 271 -25.89 1.99 8.02
N GLY A 272 -24.81 1.41 7.48
CA GLY A 272 -24.72 0.97 6.09
C GLY A 272 -23.84 -0.27 5.94
N ALA A 273 -24.03 -1.05 4.86
CA ALA A 273 -23.31 -2.30 4.60
C ALA A 273 -21.82 -2.14 4.21
N GLY A 274 -21.28 -0.92 4.30
CA GLY A 274 -19.86 -0.63 4.09
C GLY A 274 -19.45 0.53 4.99
N GLN A 275 -18.42 0.29 5.81
CA GLN A 275 -17.60 1.27 6.53
C GLN A 275 -18.34 2.41 7.26
N VAL A 276 -18.42 2.31 8.59
CA VAL A 276 -18.89 3.38 9.47
C VAL A 276 -17.97 4.61 9.32
N LEU A 277 -18.48 5.65 8.67
CA LEU A 277 -17.89 7.00 8.66
C LEU A 277 -18.36 7.72 9.92
N GLY A 278 -17.41 8.26 10.69
CA GLY A 278 -17.70 9.05 11.89
C GLY A 278 -18.22 10.44 11.53
N LEU A 279 -19.18 10.94 12.30
CA LEU A 279 -19.66 12.32 12.19
C LEU A 279 -18.79 13.25 13.04
N ALA A 280 -18.37 14.36 12.46
CA ALA A 280 -17.97 15.55 13.21
C ALA A 280 -19.21 16.41 13.44
N ALA A 281 -19.35 16.92 14.67
CA ALA A 281 -20.34 17.93 15.03
C ALA A 281 -19.74 19.34 14.91
#